data_AF-A0A3C1RX25-F1
#
_entry.id   AF-A0A3C1RX25-F1
#
_cell.length_a   1.000
_cell.length_b   1.000
_cell.length_c   1.000
_cell.angle_alpha   90.00
_cell.angle_beta   90.00
_cell.angle_gamma   90.00
#
_symmetry.space_group_name_H-M   'P 1'
#
loop_
_entity.id
_entity.type
_entity.pdbx_description
1 polymer ?
#
loop_
_entity_poly.entity_id
_entity_poly.type
_entity_poly.pdbx_seq_one_letter_code
_entity_poly.pdbx_strand_id
1 'polypeptide(L)'
;MISQLGIQLGRIFEIGFNLGILTYFKQQQFKQSYQDIYVTPLSQIYLYKISEKLANESHHFDPSDRKTISTWVKLFLQKGWTSGVTFIREYREATGWKYDLEIEIVYFQCDFYNDNCLNLIEKNENDAYREILETQGFNNVDIIRYKDTGEFLKADTLLLIRYRDQYRILVVDLSTFTTSAIYSIQDIKNIETLKNLLKQELNYIRSKSQFCGLEIDTGETNNYEVFSQKLERYFYAFSTKDKEAVKVIQSCSYAWSFYNFLLQSRHLKSSDIVKFNCFGYSDRLINGISLNSESSLKILKTCYDIYRGKVKVNIKENREKVLNVIKSNASKSFKNAGDFVGKIIEAKPNQITSITHQEVLKVRESDFFNTADNIPETLQRSLNLTQPNLSLRDAHAELIQRS
;
A
#
# COMPACT_ATOMS: atom_id res chain seq x y z
N MET A 1 11.87 -18.65 12.81
CA MET A 1 13.04 -17.78 13.06
C MET A 1 13.23 -16.93 11.82
N ILE A 2 13.06 -15.62 11.90
CA ILE A 2 13.35 -14.71 10.77
C ILE A 2 14.89 -14.69 10.63
N SER A 3 15.47 -14.97 9.46
CA SER A 3 16.94 -14.90 9.32
C SER A 3 17.34 -13.43 9.40
N GLN A 4 18.38 -13.15 10.17
CA GLN A 4 18.94 -11.81 10.34
C GLN A 4 19.29 -11.18 8.97
N LEU A 5 19.82 -11.99 8.04
CA LEU A 5 20.12 -11.58 6.67
C LEU A 5 18.88 -11.06 5.92
N GLY A 6 17.71 -11.68 6.10
CA GLY A 6 16.47 -11.22 5.46
C GLY A 6 16.03 -9.84 5.93
N ILE A 7 16.15 -9.56 7.23
CA ILE A 7 15.85 -8.24 7.80
C ILE A 7 16.81 -7.19 7.22
N GLN A 8 18.11 -7.50 7.15
CA GLN A 8 19.09 -6.56 6.63
C GLN A 8 18.95 -6.30 5.13
N LEU A 9 18.58 -7.31 4.33
CA LEU A 9 18.24 -7.12 2.93
C LEU A 9 16.99 -6.24 2.76
N GLY A 10 16.05 -6.32 3.71
CA GLY A 10 14.92 -5.39 3.79
C GLY A 10 15.34 -3.93 3.90
N ARG A 11 16.27 -3.64 4.81
CA ARG A 11 16.86 -2.29 4.97
C ARG A 11 17.55 -1.82 3.69
N ILE A 12 18.23 -2.72 2.96
CA ILE A 12 18.85 -2.36 1.67
C ILE A 12 17.80 -2.00 0.62
N PHE A 13 16.65 -2.69 0.60
CA PHE A 13 15.53 -2.32 -0.26
C PHE A 13 14.97 -0.94 0.12
N GLU A 14 14.84 -0.63 1.41
CA GLU A 14 14.38 0.68 1.90
C GLU A 14 15.33 1.82 1.50
N ILE A 15 16.64 1.61 1.64
CA ILE A 15 17.67 2.54 1.13
C ILE A 15 17.48 2.75 -0.38
N GLY A 16 17.35 1.65 -1.13
CA GLY A 16 17.11 1.69 -2.57
C GLY A 16 15.85 2.50 -2.92
N PHE A 17 14.74 2.23 -2.25
CA PHE A 17 13.45 2.87 -2.48
C PHE A 17 13.53 4.39 -2.29
N ASN A 18 14.05 4.84 -1.15
CA ASN A 18 14.22 6.26 -0.85
C ASN A 18 15.24 6.93 -1.80
N LEU A 19 16.31 6.23 -2.18
CA LEU A 19 17.25 6.70 -3.21
C LEU A 19 16.58 6.86 -4.58
N GLY A 20 15.64 5.96 -4.93
CA GLY A 20 14.86 6.06 -6.16
C GLY A 20 13.97 7.31 -6.18
N ILE A 21 13.30 7.61 -5.06
CA ILE A 21 12.51 8.84 -4.90
C ILE A 21 13.39 10.09 -5.08
N LEU A 22 14.52 10.15 -4.37
CA LEU A 22 15.48 11.25 -4.47
C LEU A 22 16.04 11.41 -5.89
N THR A 23 16.31 10.30 -6.58
CA THR A 23 16.77 10.30 -7.96
C THR A 23 15.74 10.97 -8.87
N TYR A 24 14.46 10.62 -8.71
CA TYR A 24 13.38 11.23 -9.49
C TYR A 24 13.23 12.73 -9.20
N PHE A 25 13.27 13.15 -7.94
CA PHE A 25 13.22 14.57 -7.57
C PHE A 25 14.34 15.37 -8.21
N LYS A 26 15.56 14.84 -8.18
CA LYS A 26 16.72 15.47 -8.82
C LYS A 26 16.57 15.56 -10.34
N GLN A 27 16.03 14.53 -10.98
CA GLN A 27 15.81 14.51 -12.43
C GLN A 27 14.73 15.51 -12.88
N GLN A 28 13.64 15.62 -12.11
CA GLN A 28 12.54 16.55 -12.42
C GLN A 28 12.80 17.99 -11.94
N GLN A 29 13.88 18.20 -11.16
CA GLN A 29 14.25 19.50 -10.62
C GLN A 29 13.13 20.17 -9.81
N PHE A 30 12.39 19.38 -9.02
CA PHE A 30 11.36 19.93 -8.15
C PHE A 30 11.97 20.93 -7.16
N LYS A 31 11.16 21.91 -6.75
CA LYS A 31 11.56 22.78 -5.66
C LYS A 31 11.61 21.95 -4.37
N GLN A 32 12.70 22.03 -3.63
CA GLN A 32 12.93 21.19 -2.44
C GLN A 32 13.62 21.96 -1.31
N SER A 33 13.24 21.66 -0.07
CA SER A 33 13.75 22.31 1.15
C SER A 33 14.89 21.56 1.83
N TYR A 34 15.10 20.28 1.51
CA TYR A 34 16.02 19.39 2.25
C TYR A 34 17.51 19.55 1.92
N GLN A 35 17.90 20.44 1.00
CA GLN A 35 19.31 20.69 0.65
C GLN A 35 20.11 19.38 0.41
N ASP A 36 21.27 19.23 1.05
CA ASP A 36 22.19 18.10 0.90
C ASP A 36 22.12 17.08 2.06
N ILE A 37 21.10 17.15 2.92
CA ILE A 37 21.01 16.28 4.13
C ILE A 37 20.95 14.79 3.79
N TYR A 38 20.45 14.44 2.61
CA TYR A 38 20.40 13.06 2.13
C TYR A 38 21.63 12.69 1.30
N VAL A 39 22.20 13.63 0.56
CA VAL A 39 23.39 13.40 -0.26
C VAL A 39 24.59 13.05 0.62
N THR A 40 24.73 13.74 1.76
CA THR A 40 25.83 13.56 2.70
C THR A 40 25.96 12.13 3.24
N PRO A 41 24.92 11.52 3.86
CA PRO A 41 25.01 10.13 4.29
C PRO A 41 25.11 9.16 3.10
N LEU A 42 24.35 9.37 2.01
CA LEU A 42 24.42 8.50 0.83
C LEU A 42 25.82 8.42 0.21
N SER A 43 26.60 9.51 0.25
CA SER A 43 27.99 9.54 -0.26
C SER A 43 28.96 8.65 0.52
N GLN A 44 28.58 8.23 1.73
CA GLN A 44 29.39 7.39 2.61
C GLN A 44 29.01 5.91 2.51
N ILE A 45 27.91 5.58 1.81
CA ILE A 45 27.40 4.21 1.66
C ILE A 45 28.05 3.55 0.46
N TYR A 46 28.82 2.49 0.73
CA TYR A 46 29.45 1.69 -0.32
C TYR A 46 28.94 0.25 -0.31
N LEU A 47 28.55 -0.27 -1.47
CA LEU A 47 27.99 -1.62 -1.59
C LEU A 47 28.93 -2.73 -1.12
N TYR A 48 30.24 -2.53 -1.27
CA TYR A 48 31.23 -3.49 -0.78
C TYR A 48 31.26 -3.53 0.75
N LYS A 49 31.16 -2.38 1.43
CA LYS A 49 31.07 -2.31 2.91
C LYS A 49 29.80 -2.95 3.42
N ILE A 50 28.67 -2.71 2.73
CA ILE A 50 27.41 -3.39 3.03
C ILE A 50 27.57 -4.92 2.91
N SER A 51 28.10 -5.39 1.78
CA SER A 51 28.27 -6.82 1.52
C SER A 51 29.17 -7.49 2.55
N GLU A 52 30.29 -6.84 2.91
CA GLU A 52 31.23 -7.32 3.92
C GLU A 52 30.59 -7.39 5.31
N LYS A 53 29.87 -6.32 5.71
CA LYS A 53 29.17 -6.29 7.00
C LYS A 53 28.16 -7.43 7.12
N LEU A 54 27.31 -7.62 6.10
CA LEU A 54 26.32 -8.70 6.11
C LEU A 54 26.94 -10.09 6.16
N ALA A 55 28.03 -10.31 5.41
CA ALA A 55 28.74 -11.58 5.43
C ALA A 55 29.36 -11.88 6.79
N ASN A 56 29.97 -10.87 7.43
CA ASN A 56 30.58 -11.02 8.75
C ASN A 56 29.54 -11.28 9.85
N GLU A 57 28.44 -10.51 9.86
CA GLU A 57 27.35 -10.68 10.85
C GLU A 57 26.59 -11.99 10.69
N SER A 58 26.51 -12.51 9.46
CA SER A 58 25.85 -13.78 9.17
C SER A 58 26.81 -14.98 9.20
N HIS A 59 28.07 -14.78 9.62
CA HIS A 59 29.12 -15.80 9.70
C HIS A 59 29.42 -16.55 8.38
N HIS A 60 29.25 -15.89 7.24
CA HIS A 60 29.59 -16.44 5.92
C HIS A 60 31.02 -16.04 5.51
N PHE A 61 31.98 -16.90 5.86
CA PHE A 61 33.40 -16.68 5.59
C PHE A 61 33.85 -17.22 4.22
N ASP A 62 33.09 -18.15 3.63
CA ASP A 62 33.42 -18.74 2.35
C ASP A 62 33.32 -17.71 1.20
N PRO A 63 34.29 -17.66 0.27
CA PRO A 63 34.27 -16.73 -0.85
C PRO A 63 33.03 -16.83 -1.74
N SER A 64 32.49 -18.06 -1.89
CA SER A 64 31.26 -18.31 -2.66
C SER A 64 30.07 -17.62 -2.02
N ASP A 65 29.88 -17.78 -0.70
CA ASP A 65 28.78 -17.18 0.05
C ASP A 65 28.87 -15.65 0.04
N ARG A 66 30.08 -15.10 0.23
CA ARG A 66 30.34 -13.65 0.13
C ARG A 66 29.93 -13.09 -1.23
N LYS A 67 30.22 -13.83 -2.31
CA LYS A 67 29.82 -13.44 -3.67
C LYS A 67 28.30 -13.50 -3.84
N THR A 68 27.64 -14.51 -3.28
CA THR A 68 26.18 -14.63 -3.31
C THR A 68 25.52 -13.50 -2.51
N ILE A 69 26.00 -13.19 -1.31
CA ILE A 69 25.55 -12.05 -0.50
C ILE A 69 25.72 -10.74 -1.27
N SER A 70 26.88 -10.50 -1.89
CA SER A 70 27.09 -9.30 -2.71
C SER A 70 26.10 -9.20 -3.88
N THR A 71 25.73 -10.34 -4.47
CA THR A 71 24.73 -10.39 -5.54
C THR A 71 23.34 -10.06 -5.00
N TRP A 72 22.96 -10.58 -3.83
CA TRP A 72 21.72 -10.22 -3.15
C TRP A 72 21.64 -8.74 -2.77
N VAL A 73 22.72 -8.17 -2.23
CA VAL A 73 22.80 -6.73 -1.91
C VAL A 73 22.51 -5.88 -3.15
N LYS A 74 23.16 -6.19 -4.28
CA LYS A 74 22.92 -5.49 -5.55
C LYS A 74 21.48 -5.63 -6.02
N LEU A 75 20.93 -6.84 -5.96
CA LEU A 75 19.55 -7.10 -6.37
C LEU A 75 18.54 -6.31 -5.52
N PHE A 76 18.68 -6.34 -4.19
CA PHE A 76 17.76 -5.64 -3.29
C PHE A 76 17.82 -4.13 -3.44
N LEU A 77 19.03 -3.57 -3.62
CA LEU A 77 19.19 -2.16 -3.89
C LEU A 77 18.56 -1.78 -5.24
N GLN A 78 18.84 -2.54 -6.30
CA GLN A 78 18.27 -2.29 -7.62
C GLN A 78 16.74 -2.41 -7.62
N LYS A 79 16.20 -3.42 -6.93
CA LYS A 79 14.76 -3.63 -6.77
C LYS A 79 14.15 -2.43 -6.04
N GLY A 80 14.71 -2.05 -4.89
CA GLY A 80 14.29 -0.87 -4.13
C GLY A 80 14.31 0.39 -4.98
N TRP A 81 15.44 0.68 -5.63
CA TRP A 81 15.60 1.86 -6.48
C TRP A 81 14.58 1.92 -7.62
N THR A 82 14.39 0.82 -8.33
CA THR A 82 13.42 0.75 -9.43
C THR A 82 12.00 0.94 -8.90
N SER A 83 11.66 0.33 -7.76
CA SER A 83 10.36 0.53 -7.09
C SER A 83 10.15 1.98 -6.67
N GLY A 84 11.15 2.61 -6.05
CA GLY A 84 11.07 4.00 -5.60
C GLY A 84 10.87 4.99 -6.75
N VAL A 85 11.67 4.88 -7.81
CA VAL A 85 11.53 5.73 -9.03
C VAL A 85 10.17 5.52 -9.67
N THR A 86 9.75 4.27 -9.85
CA THR A 86 8.48 3.94 -10.52
C THR A 86 7.30 4.43 -9.70
N PHE A 87 7.31 4.19 -8.40
CA PHE A 87 6.25 4.61 -7.48
C PHE A 87 6.03 6.11 -7.50
N ILE A 88 7.10 6.92 -7.34
CA ILE A 88 6.92 8.37 -7.29
C ILE A 88 6.56 8.97 -8.65
N ARG A 89 7.05 8.36 -9.75
CA ARG A 89 6.67 8.75 -11.11
C ARG A 89 5.19 8.49 -11.35
N GLU A 90 4.72 7.28 -11.08
CA GLU A 90 3.30 6.91 -11.24
C GLU A 90 2.41 7.71 -10.30
N TYR A 91 2.86 7.97 -9.07
CA TYR A 91 2.16 8.84 -8.14
C TYR A 91 2.03 10.27 -8.70
N ARG A 92 3.13 10.85 -9.22
CA ARG A 92 3.12 12.17 -9.87
C ARG A 92 2.18 12.18 -11.07
N GLU A 93 2.20 11.17 -11.92
CA GLU A 93 1.31 11.05 -13.08
C GLU A 93 -0.17 10.98 -12.64
N ALA A 94 -0.47 10.16 -11.63
CA ALA A 94 -1.81 10.00 -11.07
C ALA A 94 -2.33 11.27 -10.37
N THR A 95 -1.47 12.24 -10.02
CA THR A 95 -1.94 13.52 -9.47
C THR A 95 -2.72 14.36 -10.48
N GLY A 96 -2.47 14.16 -11.79
CA GLY A 96 -3.02 15.01 -12.85
C GLY A 96 -2.45 16.44 -12.87
N TRP A 97 -1.43 16.74 -12.06
CA TRP A 97 -0.79 18.05 -12.05
C TRP A 97 -0.01 18.29 -13.35
N LYS A 98 -0.22 19.47 -13.94
CA LYS A 98 0.25 19.78 -15.30
C LYS A 98 1.67 20.34 -15.33
N TYR A 99 2.05 21.14 -14.33
CA TYR A 99 3.29 21.91 -14.35
C TYR A 99 4.25 21.50 -13.24
N ASP A 100 5.33 20.79 -13.60
CA ASP A 100 6.32 20.32 -12.62
C ASP A 100 7.02 21.46 -11.85
N LEU A 101 7.18 22.63 -12.48
CA LEU A 101 7.76 23.82 -11.85
C LEU A 101 6.92 24.38 -10.68
N GLU A 102 5.64 24.03 -10.60
CA GLU A 102 4.75 24.43 -9.52
C GLU A 102 4.70 23.38 -8.39
N ILE A 103 5.37 22.23 -8.56
CA ILE A 103 5.48 21.18 -7.55
C ILE A 103 6.63 21.53 -6.60
N GLU A 104 6.31 21.55 -5.31
CA GLU A 104 7.27 21.76 -4.23
C GLU A 104 7.23 20.61 -3.24
N ILE A 105 8.38 20.02 -2.96
CA ILE A 105 8.61 19.10 -1.86
C ILE A 105 8.90 19.95 -0.62
N VAL A 106 7.84 20.27 0.13
CA VAL A 106 7.90 21.11 1.34
C VAL A 106 8.60 20.36 2.47
N TYR A 107 8.30 19.06 2.58
CA TYR A 107 8.92 18.15 3.53
C TYR A 107 9.13 16.79 2.88
N PHE A 108 10.29 16.21 3.11
CA PHE A 108 10.60 14.82 2.83
C PHE A 108 11.32 14.25 4.04
N GLN A 109 10.93 13.08 4.51
CA GLN A 109 11.60 12.33 5.56
C GLN A 109 11.89 10.93 5.06
N CYS A 110 13.17 10.58 5.13
CA CYS A 110 13.70 9.23 5.14
C CYS A 110 14.98 9.24 6.00
N ASP A 111 15.46 8.08 6.43
CA ASP A 111 16.64 7.98 7.29
C ASP A 111 17.70 7.05 6.67
N PHE A 112 18.95 7.53 6.68
CA PHE A 112 20.13 6.81 6.20
C PHE A 112 21.19 6.67 7.31
N TYR A 113 20.79 6.75 8.58
CA TYR A 113 21.64 6.55 9.75
C TYR A 113 21.27 5.27 10.51
N ASN A 114 22.17 4.86 11.40
CA ASN A 114 21.98 3.75 12.34
C ASN A 114 21.47 2.47 11.65
N ASP A 115 20.49 1.82 12.25
CA ASP A 115 19.87 0.60 11.76
C ASP A 115 19.34 0.70 10.32
N ASN A 116 18.87 1.88 9.90
CA ASN A 116 18.38 2.13 8.53
C ASN A 116 19.51 2.09 7.49
N CYS A 117 20.76 2.20 7.94
CA CYS A 117 21.97 2.02 7.14
C CYS A 117 22.89 0.92 7.69
N LEU A 118 22.32 -0.14 8.28
CA LEU A 118 23.07 -1.28 8.80
C LEU A 118 24.17 -0.86 9.81
N ASN A 119 23.98 0.24 10.54
CA ASN A 119 24.97 0.85 11.43
C ASN A 119 26.33 1.10 10.75
N LEU A 120 26.32 1.47 9.46
CA LEU A 120 27.53 1.93 8.75
C LEU A 120 27.82 3.41 9.01
N ILE A 121 26.78 4.17 9.34
CA ILE A 121 26.83 5.59 9.67
C ILE A 121 26.03 5.75 10.96
N GLU A 122 26.71 6.02 12.08
CA GLU A 122 26.07 6.17 13.38
C GLU A 122 25.78 7.64 13.67
N LYS A 123 24.59 7.91 14.19
CA LYS A 123 24.17 9.25 14.63
C LYS A 123 23.17 9.11 15.76
N ASN A 124 23.19 10.00 16.74
CA ASN A 124 22.13 10.01 17.75
C ASN A 124 20.76 10.16 17.05
N GLU A 125 19.82 9.26 17.35
CA GLU A 125 18.50 9.23 16.68
C GLU A 125 17.78 10.60 16.77
N ASN A 126 17.84 11.26 17.93
CA ASN A 126 17.20 12.56 18.10
C ASN A 126 17.89 13.64 17.24
N ASP A 127 19.21 13.56 17.09
CA ASP A 127 19.95 14.52 16.27
C ASP A 127 19.70 14.28 14.76
N ALA A 128 19.50 13.03 14.35
CA ALA A 128 19.08 12.71 12.98
C ALA A 128 17.70 13.28 12.67
N TYR A 129 16.70 13.08 13.55
CA TYR A 129 15.38 13.70 13.37
C TYR A 129 15.44 15.22 13.41
N ARG A 130 16.24 15.80 14.32
CA ARG A 130 16.40 17.24 14.43
C ARG A 130 16.94 17.84 13.13
N GLU A 131 17.99 17.24 12.56
CA GLU A 131 18.57 17.67 11.29
C GLU A 131 17.55 17.64 10.14
N ILE A 132 16.77 16.56 10.03
CA ILE A 132 15.72 16.41 9.02
C ILE A 132 14.66 17.52 9.15
N LEU A 133 14.21 17.79 10.37
CA LEU A 133 13.16 18.76 10.65
C LEU A 133 13.66 20.20 10.43
N GLU A 134 14.75 20.59 11.08
CA GLU A 134 15.24 21.97 11.09
C GLU A 134 15.70 22.42 9.70
N THR A 135 16.36 21.55 8.93
CA THR A 135 16.81 21.89 7.56
C THR A 135 15.64 22.23 6.64
N GLN A 136 14.47 21.65 6.91
CA GLN A 136 13.26 21.84 6.12
C GLN A 136 12.32 22.89 6.72
N GLY A 137 12.78 23.64 7.73
CA GLY A 137 12.06 24.77 8.34
C GLY A 137 11.20 24.41 9.56
N PHE A 138 11.24 23.17 10.04
CA PHE A 138 10.46 22.70 11.18
C PHE A 138 11.28 22.79 12.48
N ASN A 139 11.25 23.97 13.11
CA ASN A 139 12.04 24.25 14.31
C ASN A 139 11.29 23.92 15.61
N ASN A 140 12.02 23.68 16.71
CA ASN A 140 11.49 23.48 18.07
C ASN A 140 10.47 22.33 18.19
N VAL A 141 10.66 21.26 17.43
CA VAL A 141 9.78 20.09 17.46
C VAL A 141 10.08 19.22 18.68
N ASP A 142 9.04 18.74 19.36
CA ASP A 142 9.15 17.76 20.44
C ASP A 142 9.46 16.37 19.89
N ILE A 143 10.74 16.13 19.60
CA ILE A 143 11.22 14.87 19.01
C ILE A 143 10.91 13.68 19.91
N ILE A 144 10.94 13.84 21.24
CA ILE A 144 10.67 12.75 22.19
C ILE A 144 9.23 12.28 22.04
N ARG A 145 8.29 13.22 21.94
CA ARG A 145 6.88 12.89 21.67
C ARG A 145 6.70 12.26 20.30
N TYR A 146 7.25 12.88 19.24
CA TYR A 146 6.93 12.48 17.87
C TYR A 146 7.69 11.26 17.35
N LYS A 147 8.55 10.64 18.16
CA LYS A 147 9.24 9.37 17.86
C LYS A 147 8.62 8.14 18.53
N ASP A 148 7.54 8.32 19.29
CA ASP A 148 6.80 7.21 19.88
C ASP A 148 6.11 6.36 18.80
N THR A 149 5.66 5.16 19.18
CA THR A 149 4.88 4.28 18.29
C THR A 149 3.68 5.03 17.71
N GLY A 150 3.54 4.97 16.40
CA GLY A 150 2.46 5.60 15.64
C GLY A 150 2.62 7.09 15.39
N GLU A 151 3.69 7.70 15.86
CA GLU A 151 4.04 9.08 15.57
C GLU A 151 4.95 9.19 14.35
N PHE A 152 4.86 10.32 13.64
CA PHE A 152 5.33 10.42 12.26
C PHE A 152 6.84 10.27 12.05
N LEU A 153 7.68 10.52 13.07
CA LEU A 153 9.13 10.36 12.92
C LEU A 153 9.54 8.90 12.72
N LYS A 154 8.65 7.93 13.01
CA LYS A 154 8.87 6.50 12.74
C LYS A 154 8.44 6.05 11.33
N ALA A 155 7.98 6.96 10.47
CA ALA A 155 7.65 6.61 9.09
C ALA A 155 8.91 6.36 8.25
N ASP A 156 8.92 5.25 7.49
CA ASP A 156 10.03 4.90 6.58
C ASP A 156 10.20 5.94 5.46
N THR A 157 9.07 6.44 4.94
CA THR A 157 9.01 7.50 3.94
C THR A 157 7.80 8.39 4.21
N LEU A 158 8.03 9.70 4.35
CA LEU A 158 6.96 10.69 4.57
C LEU A 158 7.22 11.97 3.75
N LEU A 159 6.18 12.48 3.09
CA LEU A 159 6.25 13.66 2.24
C LEU A 159 5.10 14.63 2.53
N LEU A 160 5.42 15.92 2.50
CA LEU A 160 4.49 17.00 2.25
C LEU A 160 4.80 17.61 0.90
N ILE A 161 3.88 17.46 -0.04
CA ILE A 161 4.00 18.01 -1.40
C ILE A 161 2.98 19.12 -1.56
N ARG A 162 3.42 20.25 -2.11
CA ARG A 162 2.56 21.39 -2.43
C ARG A 162 2.49 21.58 -3.94
N TYR A 163 1.29 21.83 -4.44
CA TYR A 163 1.04 22.31 -5.79
C TYR A 163 0.03 23.45 -5.70
N ARG A 164 0.51 24.68 -5.94
CA ARG A 164 -0.27 25.92 -5.67
C ARG A 164 -0.78 25.93 -4.23
N ASP A 165 -2.09 26.01 -4.03
CA ASP A 165 -2.76 26.05 -2.72
C ASP A 165 -3.23 24.66 -2.23
N GLN A 166 -2.80 23.59 -2.90
CA GLN A 166 -3.16 22.21 -2.54
C GLN A 166 -1.97 21.47 -1.97
N TYR A 167 -2.23 20.70 -0.90
CA TYR A 167 -1.23 19.88 -0.23
C TYR A 167 -1.56 18.40 -0.38
N ARG A 168 -0.51 17.59 -0.45
CA ARG A 168 -0.60 16.14 -0.32
C ARG A 168 0.35 15.65 0.75
N ILE A 169 -0.19 14.87 1.69
CA ILE A 169 0.61 14.11 2.66
C ILE A 169 0.70 12.68 2.12
N LEU A 170 1.91 12.27 1.77
CA LEU A 170 2.20 10.94 1.26
C LEU A 170 3.04 10.19 2.29
N VAL A 171 2.55 9.04 2.74
CA VAL A 171 3.24 8.14 3.66
C VAL A 171 3.39 6.79 3.00
N VAL A 172 4.61 6.25 3.01
CA VAL A 172 4.88 4.90 2.54
C VAL A 172 5.55 4.15 3.68
N ASP A 173 4.88 3.12 4.19
CA ASP A 173 5.43 2.20 5.17
C ASP A 173 5.90 0.94 4.42
N LEU A 174 7.21 0.74 4.43
CA LEU A 174 7.90 -0.23 3.61
C LEU A 174 7.93 -1.57 4.32
N SER A 175 7.90 -2.64 3.52
CA SER A 175 8.26 -3.96 4.02
C SER A 175 8.78 -4.84 2.91
N THR A 176 9.85 -5.56 3.17
CA THR A 176 10.21 -6.67 2.30
C THR A 176 9.61 -7.95 2.84
N PHE A 177 8.98 -8.73 1.96
CA PHE A 177 8.71 -10.12 2.23
C PHE A 177 9.99 -10.92 2.01
N THR A 178 10.63 -11.27 3.12
CA THR A 178 11.68 -12.27 3.08
C THR A 178 11.06 -13.61 2.70
N THR A 179 11.22 -14.03 1.45
CA THR A 179 10.95 -15.41 1.04
C THR A 179 11.87 -16.36 1.78
N SER A 180 11.43 -17.61 1.97
CA SER A 180 12.27 -18.77 2.31
C SER A 180 13.58 -18.85 1.50
N ALA A 181 13.64 -18.22 0.32
CA ALA A 181 14.84 -18.05 -0.50
C ALA A 181 15.99 -17.35 0.21
N ILE A 182 15.69 -16.23 0.89
CA ILE A 182 16.69 -15.38 1.53
C ILE A 182 17.30 -16.08 2.75
N TYR A 183 16.56 -17.02 3.34
CA TYR A 183 16.99 -17.79 4.50
C TYR A 183 18.11 -18.79 4.19
N SER A 184 18.36 -19.12 2.92
CA SER A 184 19.33 -20.15 2.53
C SER A 184 20.43 -19.66 1.59
N ILE A 185 20.55 -18.34 1.35
CA ILE A 185 21.58 -17.74 0.48
C ILE A 185 21.66 -18.48 -0.85
N GLN A 186 20.50 -18.73 -1.46
CA GLN A 186 20.47 -19.50 -2.68
C GLN A 186 21.18 -18.72 -3.80
N ASP A 187 21.95 -19.43 -4.62
CA ASP A 187 22.53 -18.84 -5.81
C ASP A 187 21.42 -18.51 -6.81
N ILE A 188 21.08 -17.22 -6.89
CA ILE A 188 20.06 -16.71 -7.81
C ILE A 188 20.50 -16.73 -9.28
N LYS A 189 21.74 -17.13 -9.59
CA LYS A 189 22.16 -17.41 -10.96
C LYS A 189 21.81 -18.82 -11.40
N ASN A 190 21.39 -19.69 -10.47
CA ASN A 190 20.91 -21.02 -10.79
C ASN A 190 19.45 -20.98 -11.26
N ILE A 191 19.18 -21.55 -12.44
CA ILE A 191 17.84 -21.53 -13.07
C ILE A 191 16.80 -22.29 -12.23
N GLU A 192 17.16 -23.42 -11.63
CA GLU A 192 16.21 -24.21 -10.83
C GLU A 192 15.89 -23.52 -9.50
N THR A 193 16.88 -22.85 -8.90
CA THR A 193 16.64 -21.91 -7.79
C THR A 193 15.59 -20.87 -8.19
N LEU A 194 15.83 -20.12 -9.27
CA LEU A 194 14.91 -19.07 -9.74
C LEU A 194 13.50 -19.61 -9.99
N LYS A 195 13.38 -20.75 -10.67
CA LYS A 195 12.09 -21.40 -10.94
C LYS A 195 11.34 -21.76 -9.67
N ASN A 196 12.04 -22.26 -8.65
CA ASN A 196 11.44 -22.57 -7.35
C ASN A 196 11.02 -21.30 -6.60
N LEU A 197 11.82 -20.23 -6.66
CA LEU A 197 11.44 -18.93 -6.08
C LEU A 197 10.18 -18.37 -6.75
N LEU A 198 10.13 -18.40 -8.08
CA LEU A 198 8.97 -17.95 -8.84
C LEU A 198 7.71 -18.77 -8.51
N LYS A 199 7.82 -20.10 -8.38
CA LYS A 199 6.70 -20.96 -7.97
C LYS A 199 6.22 -20.62 -6.56
N GLN A 200 7.13 -20.38 -5.61
CA GLN A 200 6.77 -19.99 -4.24
C GLN A 200 6.04 -18.64 -4.23
N GLU A 201 6.52 -17.67 -5.02
CA GLU A 201 5.85 -16.37 -5.18
C GLU A 201 4.46 -16.50 -5.78
N LEU A 202 4.31 -17.24 -6.88
CA LEU A 202 3.02 -17.46 -7.53
C LEU A 202 2.02 -18.15 -6.60
N ASN A 203 2.45 -19.16 -5.84
CA ASN A 203 1.60 -19.83 -4.87
C ASN A 203 1.21 -18.92 -3.71
N TYR A 204 2.13 -18.07 -3.25
CA TYR A 204 1.82 -17.07 -2.23
C TYR A 204 0.76 -16.08 -2.72
N ILE A 205 0.91 -15.50 -3.92
CA ILE A 205 -0.07 -14.59 -4.52
C ILE A 205 -1.44 -15.28 -4.62
N ARG A 206 -1.48 -16.54 -5.09
CA ARG A 206 -2.71 -17.35 -5.18
C ARG A 206 -3.36 -17.65 -3.82
N SER A 207 -2.58 -17.72 -2.75
CA SER A 207 -3.08 -17.99 -1.40
C SER A 207 -3.70 -16.78 -0.71
N LYS A 208 -3.50 -15.58 -1.25
CA LYS A 208 -4.04 -14.34 -0.71
C LYS A 208 -5.48 -14.15 -1.17
N SER A 209 -6.28 -13.57 -0.28
CA SER A 209 -7.66 -13.22 -0.61
C SER A 209 -7.70 -12.05 -1.60
N GLN A 210 -8.74 -11.95 -2.43
CA GLN A 210 -9.01 -10.73 -3.20
C GLN A 210 -9.11 -9.47 -2.31
N PHE A 211 -9.34 -9.63 -1.00
CA PHE A 211 -9.37 -8.53 -0.03
C PHE A 211 -7.98 -8.10 0.49
N CYS A 212 -6.89 -8.77 0.11
CA CYS A 212 -5.52 -8.36 0.47
C CYS A 212 -4.99 -7.17 -0.35
N GLY A 213 -5.81 -6.67 -1.29
CA GLY A 213 -5.59 -5.51 -2.16
C GLY A 213 -6.56 -4.37 -1.85
N LEU A 214 -6.81 -4.03 -0.59
CA LEU A 214 -7.82 -3.03 -0.24
C LEU A 214 -7.33 -1.63 -0.61
N GLU A 215 -7.71 -1.18 -1.80
CA GLU A 215 -7.54 0.20 -2.24
C GLU A 215 -8.81 0.99 -1.91
N ILE A 216 -8.65 2.05 -1.12
CA ILE A 216 -9.73 2.95 -0.78
C ILE A 216 -9.43 4.31 -1.39
N ASP A 217 -10.27 4.79 -2.31
CA ASP A 217 -10.24 6.16 -2.81
C ASP A 217 -11.58 6.84 -2.56
N THR A 218 -11.54 8.00 -1.93
CA THR A 218 -12.75 8.74 -1.51
C THR A 218 -13.37 9.59 -2.61
N GLY A 219 -12.80 9.61 -3.82
CA GLY A 219 -13.31 10.44 -4.92
C GLY A 219 -13.27 11.93 -4.57
N GLU A 220 -14.17 12.75 -5.12
CA GLU A 220 -14.29 14.19 -4.76
C GLU A 220 -15.30 14.43 -3.62
N THR A 221 -15.19 15.60 -2.97
CA THR A 221 -15.89 16.03 -1.74
C THR A 221 -17.43 15.92 -1.75
N ASN A 222 -18.06 15.72 -2.90
CA ASN A 222 -19.52 15.69 -3.04
C ASN A 222 -20.12 14.27 -3.09
N ASN A 223 -19.30 13.22 -3.05
CA ASN A 223 -19.80 11.85 -3.13
C ASN A 223 -19.82 11.19 -1.76
N TYR A 224 -20.98 11.26 -1.09
CA TYR A 224 -21.47 10.41 0.01
C TYR A 224 -20.64 10.35 1.31
N GLU A 225 -21.31 10.05 2.43
CA GLU A 225 -20.66 9.36 3.55
C GLU A 225 -20.24 7.95 3.06
N VAL A 226 -19.18 7.86 2.25
CA VAL A 226 -18.79 6.62 1.54
C VAL A 226 -18.45 5.49 2.51
N PHE A 227 -18.04 5.85 3.73
CA PHE A 227 -17.60 4.85 4.71
C PHE A 227 -18.70 4.50 5.68
N SER A 228 -19.17 3.26 5.56
CA SER A 228 -19.83 2.59 6.67
C SER A 228 -18.97 2.72 7.92
N GLN A 229 -19.58 3.02 9.08
CA GLN A 229 -18.96 2.85 10.40
C GLN A 229 -18.31 1.45 10.59
N LYS A 230 -18.64 0.48 9.72
CA LYS A 230 -18.05 -0.85 9.66
C LYS A 230 -16.62 -0.88 9.09
N LEU A 231 -16.12 0.16 8.43
CA LEU A 231 -14.72 0.20 7.96
C LEU A 231 -13.74 0.21 9.16
N GLU A 232 -14.10 0.89 10.24
CA GLU A 232 -13.36 0.80 11.51
C GLU A 232 -13.27 -0.66 11.99
N ARG A 233 -14.37 -1.43 11.87
CA ARG A 233 -14.41 -2.85 12.24
C ARG A 233 -13.49 -3.70 11.37
N TYR A 234 -13.27 -3.33 10.11
CA TYR A 234 -12.30 -3.98 9.24
C TYR A 234 -10.88 -3.74 9.75
N PHE A 235 -10.47 -2.50 10.00
CA PHE A 235 -9.14 -2.20 10.54
C PHE A 235 -8.91 -2.90 11.88
N TYR A 236 -9.93 -2.94 12.75
CA TYR A 236 -9.90 -3.74 13.97
C TYR A 236 -9.69 -5.24 13.71
N ALA A 237 -10.44 -5.84 12.78
CA ALA A 237 -10.38 -7.27 12.45
C ALA A 237 -9.03 -7.73 11.87
N PHE A 238 -8.28 -6.83 11.22
CA PHE A 238 -7.05 -7.18 10.50
C PHE A 238 -5.77 -6.51 11.05
N SER A 239 -5.89 -5.73 12.12
CA SER A 239 -4.81 -5.00 12.84
C SER A 239 -3.58 -5.79 13.31
N THR A 240 -3.50 -7.11 13.14
CA THR A 240 -2.37 -7.92 13.68
C THR A 240 -1.96 -9.12 12.83
N LYS A 241 -2.89 -9.81 12.17
CA LYS A 241 -2.56 -11.04 11.42
C LYS A 241 -2.45 -10.86 9.92
N ASP A 242 -2.90 -9.73 9.38
CA ASP A 242 -2.68 -9.40 7.98
C ASP A 242 -1.64 -8.29 7.92
N LYS A 243 -0.39 -8.67 7.62
CA LYS A 243 0.75 -7.74 7.57
C LYS A 243 0.45 -6.57 6.63
N GLU A 244 -0.37 -6.78 5.60
CA GLU A 244 -0.59 -5.80 4.55
C GLU A 244 -1.57 -4.72 5.04
N ALA A 245 -2.62 -5.14 5.74
CA ALA A 245 -3.54 -4.24 6.43
C ALA A 245 -2.85 -3.50 7.60
N VAL A 246 -1.95 -4.17 8.32
CA VAL A 246 -1.14 -3.55 9.39
C VAL A 246 -0.32 -2.39 8.85
N LYS A 247 0.33 -2.57 7.70
CA LYS A 247 1.18 -1.55 7.06
C LYS A 247 0.38 -0.32 6.60
N VAL A 248 -0.84 -0.53 6.11
CA VAL A 248 -1.78 0.57 5.83
C VAL A 248 -2.20 1.30 7.13
N ILE A 249 -2.50 0.56 8.20
CA ILE A 249 -2.83 1.16 9.51
C ILE A 249 -1.65 2.00 10.04
N GLN A 250 -0.41 1.52 9.88
CA GLN A 250 0.81 2.22 10.27
C GLN A 250 0.99 3.52 9.47
N SER A 251 0.94 3.46 8.14
CA SER A 251 1.06 4.65 7.29
C SER A 251 -0.04 5.69 7.57
N CYS A 252 -1.29 5.26 7.79
CA CYS A 252 -2.38 6.15 8.21
C CYS A 252 -2.15 6.77 9.59
N SER A 253 -1.58 6.01 10.54
CA SER A 253 -1.21 6.51 11.87
C SER A 253 -0.20 7.66 11.78
N TYR A 254 0.84 7.49 10.96
CA TYR A 254 1.85 8.53 10.76
C TYR A 254 1.29 9.75 10.04
N ALA A 255 0.42 9.56 9.04
CA ALA A 255 -0.26 10.66 8.36
C ALA A 255 -1.10 11.49 9.33
N TRP A 256 -1.84 10.83 10.24
CA TRP A 256 -2.60 11.51 11.30
C TRP A 256 -1.70 12.32 12.23
N SER A 257 -0.62 11.70 12.73
CA SER A 257 0.34 12.34 13.62
C SER A 257 0.97 13.58 12.96
N PHE A 258 1.44 13.44 11.72
CA PHE A 258 2.08 14.51 10.97
C PHE A 258 1.12 15.67 10.67
N TYR A 259 -0.11 15.37 10.23
CA TYR A 259 -1.11 16.39 9.97
C TYR A 259 -1.44 17.23 11.22
N ASN A 260 -1.61 16.57 12.37
CA ASN A 260 -1.83 17.28 13.63
C ASN A 260 -0.62 18.13 14.02
N PHE A 261 0.59 17.63 13.80
CA PHE A 261 1.81 18.42 13.98
C PHE A 261 1.83 19.66 13.09
N LEU A 262 1.50 19.54 11.80
CA LEU A 262 1.47 20.66 10.85
C LEU A 262 0.44 21.73 11.24
N LEU A 263 -0.74 21.31 11.71
CA LEU A 263 -1.76 22.24 12.24
C LEU A 263 -1.28 22.94 13.52
N GLN A 264 -0.72 22.20 14.48
CA GLN A 264 -0.23 22.74 15.75
C GLN A 264 0.93 23.72 15.55
N SER A 265 1.82 23.42 14.61
CA SER A 265 2.97 24.25 14.25
C SER A 265 2.63 25.36 13.25
N ARG A 266 1.37 25.48 12.82
CA ARG A 266 0.87 26.49 11.87
C ARG A 266 1.52 26.45 10.49
N HIS A 267 2.08 25.31 10.09
CA HIS A 267 2.52 25.07 8.72
C HIS A 267 1.35 24.75 7.79
N LEU A 268 0.23 24.30 8.35
CA LEU A 268 -1.06 24.18 7.67
C LEU A 268 -2.15 24.87 8.48
N LYS A 269 -3.20 25.31 7.78
CA LYS A 269 -4.47 25.79 8.34
C LYS A 269 -5.53 24.71 8.17
N SER A 270 -6.54 24.72 9.03
CA SER A 270 -7.69 23.81 8.90
C SER A 270 -8.51 24.03 7.63
N SER A 271 -8.35 25.19 6.98
CA SER A 271 -8.97 25.52 5.69
C SER A 271 -8.18 25.04 4.47
N ASP A 272 -6.94 24.56 4.66
CA ASP A 272 -6.10 24.15 3.53
C ASP A 272 -6.63 22.85 2.92
N ILE A 273 -6.51 22.72 1.60
CA ILE A 273 -6.96 21.53 0.88
C ILE A 273 -5.84 20.48 0.97
N VAL A 274 -6.07 19.45 1.77
CA VAL A 274 -5.08 18.38 2.01
C VAL A 274 -5.63 17.03 1.56
N LYS A 275 -4.89 16.37 0.67
CA LYS A 275 -5.11 14.95 0.31
C LYS A 275 -4.10 14.08 1.05
N PHE A 276 -4.56 12.94 1.57
CA PHE A 276 -3.72 11.96 2.25
C PHE A 276 -3.59 10.73 1.36
N ASN A 277 -2.36 10.25 1.19
CA ASN A 277 -2.06 9.03 0.48
C ASN A 277 -1.18 8.17 1.38
N CYS A 278 -1.74 7.09 1.91
CA CYS A 278 -1.08 6.21 2.88
C CYS A 278 -0.92 4.85 2.25
N PHE A 279 0.32 4.38 2.11
CA PHE A 279 0.63 3.11 1.45
C PHE A 279 1.38 2.16 2.39
N GLY A 280 0.92 0.92 2.48
CA GLY A 280 1.75 -0.21 2.84
C GLY A 280 2.39 -0.75 1.56
N TYR A 281 3.68 -0.51 1.36
CA TYR A 281 4.37 -0.90 0.15
C TYR A 281 5.30 -2.07 0.44
N SER A 282 5.05 -3.18 -0.24
CA SER A 282 5.94 -4.32 -0.19
C SER A 282 6.52 -4.67 -1.54
N ASP A 283 7.54 -5.51 -1.51
CA ASP A 283 8.21 -6.03 -2.69
C ASP A 283 7.35 -7.07 -3.47
N ARG A 284 6.08 -7.27 -3.05
CA ARG A 284 5.06 -8.17 -3.63
C ARG A 284 3.73 -7.48 -3.96
N LEU A 285 3.26 -6.61 -3.07
CA LEU A 285 1.95 -5.94 -3.15
C LEU A 285 2.06 -4.50 -2.64
N ILE A 286 1.25 -3.63 -3.23
CA ILE A 286 1.02 -2.27 -2.76
C ILE A 286 -0.42 -2.23 -2.27
N ASN A 287 -0.62 -1.73 -1.05
CA ASN A 287 -1.94 -1.43 -0.51
C ASN A 287 -1.96 0.01 -0.09
N GLY A 288 -3.07 0.71 -0.33
CA GLY A 288 -3.13 2.11 0.04
C GLY A 288 -4.51 2.69 0.20
N ILE A 289 -4.54 3.83 0.88
CA ILE A 289 -5.74 4.61 1.13
C ILE A 289 -5.46 6.05 0.68
N SER A 290 -6.38 6.58 -0.13
CA SER A 290 -6.43 7.93 -0.64
C SER A 290 -7.64 8.65 -0.03
N LEU A 291 -7.40 9.72 0.74
CA LEU A 291 -8.43 10.45 1.50
C LEU A 291 -8.35 11.96 1.21
N ASN A 292 -9.47 12.65 1.12
CA ASN A 292 -9.51 14.09 0.74
C ASN A 292 -10.46 14.99 1.54
N SER A 293 -11.25 14.46 2.48
CA SER A 293 -12.30 15.21 3.19
C SER A 293 -12.18 15.12 4.71
N GLU A 294 -12.79 16.07 5.42
CA GLU A 294 -12.84 16.09 6.90
C GLU A 294 -13.52 14.82 7.47
N SER A 295 -14.54 14.29 6.79
CA SER A 295 -15.18 13.03 7.14
C SER A 295 -14.22 11.83 7.03
N SER A 296 -13.19 11.93 6.19
CA SER A 296 -12.16 10.91 6.01
C SER A 296 -11.07 10.94 7.10
N LEU A 297 -10.88 12.07 7.78
CA LEU A 297 -9.91 12.20 8.88
C LEU A 297 -10.17 11.22 10.03
N LYS A 298 -11.44 10.82 10.23
CA LYS A 298 -11.82 9.83 11.24
C LYS A 298 -11.13 8.47 10.99
N ILE A 299 -10.89 8.11 9.73
CA ILE A 299 -10.16 6.88 9.37
C ILE A 299 -8.72 6.96 9.86
N LEU A 300 -8.03 8.05 9.54
CA LEU A 300 -6.65 8.27 9.96
C LEU A 300 -6.52 8.22 11.48
N LYS A 301 -7.43 8.90 12.20
CA LYS A 301 -7.50 8.85 13.67
C LYS A 301 -7.74 7.44 14.20
N THR A 302 -8.65 6.68 13.56
CA THR A 302 -8.93 5.29 13.97
C THR A 302 -7.69 4.41 13.79
N CYS A 303 -6.99 4.52 12.66
CA CYS A 303 -5.74 3.80 12.43
C CYS A 303 -4.68 4.18 13.47
N TYR A 304 -4.56 5.46 13.81
CA TYR A 304 -3.67 5.94 14.86
C TYR A 304 -4.00 5.35 16.24
N ASP A 305 -5.27 5.35 16.65
CA ASP A 305 -5.70 4.78 17.93
C ASP A 305 -5.49 3.27 18.00
N ILE A 306 -5.71 2.56 16.87
CA ILE A 306 -5.40 1.12 16.73
C ILE A 306 -3.91 0.87 16.90
N TYR A 307 -3.07 1.58 16.13
CA TYR A 307 -1.64 1.28 16.10
C TYR A 307 -0.93 1.60 17.43
N ARG A 308 -1.37 2.66 18.13
CA ARG A 308 -0.88 2.98 19.48
C ARG A 308 -1.40 2.05 20.58
N GLY A 309 -2.23 1.06 20.24
CA GLY A 309 -2.79 0.13 21.23
C GLY A 309 -3.80 0.77 22.20
N LYS A 310 -4.34 1.95 21.86
CA LYS A 310 -5.35 2.64 22.70
C LYS A 310 -6.69 1.91 22.68
N VAL A 311 -6.94 1.07 21.68
CA VAL A 311 -8.13 0.23 21.57
C VAL A 311 -7.76 -1.22 21.83
N LYS A 312 -8.32 -1.82 22.89
CA LYS A 312 -8.24 -3.28 23.10
C LYS A 312 -9.17 -3.97 22.11
N VAL A 313 -8.59 -4.51 21.03
CA VAL A 313 -9.37 -5.10 19.94
C VAL A 313 -9.56 -6.60 20.17
N ASN A 314 -10.81 -7.05 20.32
CA ASN A 314 -11.11 -8.48 20.19
C ASN A 314 -11.12 -8.86 18.69
N ILE A 315 -9.97 -9.28 18.19
CA ILE A 315 -9.75 -9.60 16.77
C ILE A 315 -10.71 -10.71 16.30
N LYS A 316 -10.92 -11.74 17.13
CA LYS A 316 -11.77 -12.89 16.76
C LYS A 316 -13.22 -12.46 16.57
N GLU A 317 -13.75 -11.71 17.52
CA GLU A 317 -15.12 -11.20 17.48
C GLU A 317 -15.34 -10.23 16.31
N ASN A 318 -14.37 -9.33 16.03
CA ASN A 318 -14.46 -8.42 14.89
C ASN A 318 -14.43 -9.17 13.56
N ARG A 319 -13.59 -10.21 13.43
CA ARG A 319 -13.58 -11.08 12.25
C ARG A 319 -14.89 -11.81 12.04
N GLU A 320 -15.48 -12.36 13.11
CA GLU A 320 -16.79 -13.00 13.06
C GLU A 320 -17.88 -12.01 12.62
N LYS A 321 -17.85 -10.78 13.14
CA LYS A 321 -18.77 -9.71 12.71
C LYS A 321 -18.59 -9.34 11.25
N VAL A 322 -17.35 -9.16 10.77
CA VAL A 322 -17.06 -8.87 9.35
C VAL A 322 -17.52 -10.03 8.47
N LEU A 323 -17.20 -11.27 8.85
CA LEU A 323 -17.64 -12.46 8.15
C LEU A 323 -19.16 -12.53 8.07
N ASN A 324 -19.88 -12.28 9.18
CA ASN A 324 -21.35 -12.28 9.18
C ASN A 324 -21.95 -11.20 8.26
N VAL A 325 -21.31 -10.03 8.16
CA VAL A 325 -21.70 -9.00 7.19
C VAL A 325 -21.47 -9.47 5.75
N ILE A 326 -20.33 -10.11 5.46
CA ILE A 326 -20.04 -10.69 4.14
C ILE A 326 -21.08 -11.77 3.81
N LYS A 327 -21.36 -12.70 4.73
CA LYS A 327 -22.39 -13.73 4.57
C LYS A 327 -23.76 -13.11 4.29
N SER A 328 -24.16 -12.11 5.07
CA SER A 328 -25.45 -11.43 4.92
C SER A 328 -25.55 -10.67 3.59
N ASN A 329 -24.49 -10.00 3.15
CA ASN A 329 -24.50 -9.30 1.87
C ASN A 329 -24.46 -10.25 0.68
N ALA A 330 -23.58 -11.26 0.71
CA ALA A 330 -23.57 -12.33 -0.29
C ALA A 330 -24.93 -13.01 -0.36
N SER A 331 -25.61 -13.20 0.78
CA SER A 331 -26.90 -13.87 0.82
C SER A 331 -28.02 -13.17 0.03
N LYS A 332 -27.85 -11.89 -0.29
CA LYS A 332 -28.81 -11.10 -1.06
C LYS A 332 -28.66 -11.30 -2.57
N SER A 333 -27.52 -11.79 -3.03
CA SER A 333 -27.17 -11.92 -4.45
C SER A 333 -27.40 -13.32 -5.02
N PHE A 334 -27.88 -14.28 -4.23
CA PHE A 334 -28.10 -15.66 -4.67
C PHE A 334 -29.45 -16.22 -4.19
N LYS A 335 -29.98 -17.21 -4.90
CA LYS A 335 -31.16 -17.97 -4.48
C LYS A 335 -30.70 -19.02 -3.46
N ASN A 336 -31.48 -19.23 -2.39
CA ASN A 336 -31.10 -20.13 -1.28
C ASN A 336 -29.72 -19.84 -0.67
N ALA A 337 -29.36 -18.55 -0.60
CA ALA A 337 -27.98 -18.17 -0.39
C ALA A 337 -27.40 -18.55 0.99
N GLY A 338 -28.23 -18.78 2.01
CA GLY A 338 -27.77 -19.32 3.29
C GLY A 338 -27.08 -20.68 3.13
N ASP A 339 -27.64 -21.56 2.30
CA ASP A 339 -27.08 -22.88 2.00
C ASP A 339 -25.82 -22.76 1.11
N PHE A 340 -25.85 -21.89 0.10
CA PHE A 340 -24.68 -21.61 -0.75
C PHE A 340 -23.48 -21.09 0.05
N VAL A 341 -23.68 -20.05 0.86
CA VAL A 341 -22.64 -19.46 1.70
C VAL A 341 -22.16 -20.47 2.76
N GLY A 342 -23.07 -21.27 3.32
CA GLY A 342 -22.72 -22.37 4.23
C GLY A 342 -21.77 -23.37 3.57
N LYS A 343 -22.12 -23.87 2.38
CA LYS A 343 -21.30 -24.81 1.61
C LYS A 343 -19.91 -24.27 1.26
N ILE A 344 -19.79 -22.96 0.97
CA ILE A 344 -18.49 -22.32 0.73
C ILE A 344 -17.63 -22.32 2.00
N ILE A 345 -18.22 -22.00 3.14
CA ILE A 345 -17.49 -21.90 4.41
C ILE A 345 -17.07 -23.27 4.94
N GLU A 346 -17.90 -24.28 4.69
CA GLU A 346 -17.67 -25.67 5.10
C GLU A 346 -16.78 -26.44 4.10
N ALA A 347 -16.44 -25.83 2.96
CA ALA A 347 -15.56 -26.44 1.96
C ALA A 347 -14.21 -26.80 2.61
N LYS A 348 -13.82 -28.07 2.46
CA LYS A 348 -12.61 -28.58 3.09
C LYS A 348 -11.36 -28.06 2.35
N PRO A 349 -10.30 -27.66 3.08
CA PRO A 349 -9.02 -27.33 2.47
C PRO A 349 -8.49 -28.50 1.62
N ASN A 350 -7.85 -28.19 0.49
CA ASN A 350 -7.21 -29.16 -0.41
C ASN A 350 -8.15 -30.21 -1.05
N GLN A 351 -9.45 -29.92 -1.13
CA GLN A 351 -10.42 -30.74 -1.86
C GLN A 351 -11.20 -29.89 -2.85
N ILE A 352 -11.48 -30.45 -4.04
CA ILE A 352 -12.35 -29.80 -5.02
C ILE A 352 -13.78 -29.99 -4.51
N THR A 353 -14.38 -28.92 -4.00
CA THR A 353 -15.78 -28.90 -3.62
C THR A 353 -16.57 -28.23 -4.73
N SER A 354 -17.34 -29.00 -5.50
CA SER A 354 -18.24 -28.45 -6.52
C SER A 354 -19.48 -27.88 -5.85
N ILE A 355 -19.73 -26.58 -6.02
CA ILE A 355 -20.86 -25.89 -5.40
C ILE A 355 -21.69 -25.24 -6.51
N THR A 356 -22.82 -25.85 -6.83
CA THR A 356 -23.79 -25.28 -7.76
C THR A 356 -24.62 -24.21 -7.07
N HIS A 357 -24.78 -23.05 -7.71
CA HIS A 357 -25.58 -21.95 -7.21
C HIS A 357 -26.36 -21.27 -8.32
N GLN A 358 -27.37 -20.49 -7.95
CA GLN A 358 -28.12 -19.64 -8.86
C GLN A 358 -28.02 -18.20 -8.36
N GLU A 359 -27.42 -17.34 -9.16
CA GLU A 359 -27.35 -15.90 -8.87
C GLU A 359 -28.74 -15.27 -9.00
N VAL A 360 -29.01 -14.28 -8.15
CA VAL A 360 -30.21 -13.46 -8.20
C VAL A 360 -29.77 -12.04 -8.47
N LEU A 361 -29.81 -11.67 -9.75
CA LEU A 361 -29.67 -10.29 -10.18
C LEU A 361 -31.05 -9.63 -10.06
N LYS A 362 -31.32 -8.96 -8.93
CA LYS A 362 -32.49 -8.08 -8.81
C LYS A 362 -32.19 -6.76 -9.50
N VAL A 363 -32.40 -6.77 -10.80
CA VAL A 363 -32.35 -5.59 -11.65
C VAL A 363 -33.65 -4.82 -11.47
N ARG A 364 -33.60 -3.54 -11.06
CA ARG A 364 -34.77 -2.65 -11.16
C ARG A 364 -35.04 -2.42 -12.65
N GLU A 365 -36.29 -2.28 -13.07
CA GLU A 365 -36.67 -2.10 -14.50
C GLU A 365 -35.88 -1.01 -15.27
N SER A 366 -35.18 -0.12 -14.56
CA SER A 366 -34.36 0.97 -15.10
C SER A 366 -32.84 0.71 -15.18
N ASP A 367 -32.32 -0.32 -14.53
CA ASP A 367 -30.87 -0.54 -14.42
C ASP A 367 -30.46 -1.81 -15.17
N PHE A 368 -29.22 -1.89 -15.65
CA PHE A 368 -28.58 -2.95 -16.44
C PHE A 368 -29.38 -4.22 -16.88
N PHE A 369 -29.60 -4.35 -18.19
CA PHE A 369 -30.02 -5.59 -18.84
C PHE A 369 -28.85 -6.58 -18.96
N ASN A 370 -29.03 -7.82 -18.52
CA ASN A 370 -28.06 -8.88 -18.84
C ASN A 370 -28.10 -9.15 -20.34
N THR A 371 -26.93 -9.29 -20.97
CA THR A 371 -26.82 -9.59 -22.41
C THR A 371 -27.53 -10.87 -22.83
N ALA A 372 -27.75 -11.81 -21.90
CA ALA A 372 -28.46 -13.07 -22.12
C ALA A 372 -29.97 -13.01 -21.81
N ASP A 373 -30.46 -11.93 -21.18
CA ASP A 373 -31.87 -11.78 -20.87
C ASP A 373 -32.64 -11.24 -22.09
N ASN A 374 -33.93 -11.60 -22.16
CA ASN A 374 -34.82 -11.11 -23.19
C ASN A 374 -35.04 -9.60 -23.06
N ILE A 375 -35.04 -8.89 -24.19
CA ILE A 375 -35.39 -7.46 -24.19
C ILE A 375 -36.88 -7.27 -23.84
N PRO A 376 -37.25 -6.19 -23.13
CA PRO A 376 -38.65 -5.87 -22.89
C PRO A 376 -39.42 -5.69 -24.20
N GLU A 377 -40.68 -6.08 -24.23
CA GLU A 377 -41.54 -5.90 -25.42
C GLU A 377 -41.62 -4.43 -25.88
N THR A 378 -41.55 -3.49 -24.94
CA THR A 378 -41.54 -2.05 -25.24
C THR A 378 -40.31 -1.65 -26.05
N LEU A 379 -39.12 -2.13 -25.66
CA LEU A 379 -37.87 -1.89 -26.35
C LEU A 379 -37.85 -2.60 -27.71
N GLN A 380 -38.33 -3.85 -27.76
CA GLN A 380 -38.45 -4.63 -28.98
C GLN A 380 -39.31 -3.91 -30.04
N ARG A 381 -40.46 -3.37 -29.63
CA ARG A 381 -41.35 -2.60 -30.51
C ARG A 381 -40.69 -1.29 -30.95
N SER A 382 -40.01 -0.58 -30.05
CA SER A 382 -39.35 0.69 -30.39
C SER A 382 -38.21 0.55 -31.42
N LEU A 383 -37.58 -0.63 -31.47
CA LEU A 383 -36.45 -0.93 -32.35
C LEU A 383 -36.87 -1.71 -33.62
N ASN A 384 -38.17 -1.90 -33.86
CA ASN A 384 -38.73 -2.66 -34.99
C ASN A 384 -38.13 -4.08 -35.13
N LEU A 385 -37.87 -4.76 -34.01
CA LEU A 385 -37.35 -6.12 -34.01
C LEU A 385 -38.50 -7.13 -34.05
N THR A 386 -38.60 -7.90 -35.14
CA THR A 386 -39.75 -8.75 -35.46
C THR A 386 -39.71 -10.13 -34.82
N GLN A 387 -38.54 -10.59 -34.37
CA GLN A 387 -38.41 -11.92 -33.77
C GLN A 387 -38.77 -11.89 -32.28
N PRO A 388 -39.72 -12.72 -31.80
CA PRO A 388 -40.11 -12.74 -30.39
C PRO A 388 -38.99 -13.31 -29.51
N ASN A 389 -38.92 -12.85 -28.25
CA ASN A 389 -37.98 -13.34 -27.22
C ASN A 389 -36.48 -13.19 -27.59
N LEU A 390 -36.12 -12.10 -28.27
CA LEU A 390 -34.70 -11.82 -28.52
C LEU A 390 -33.99 -11.46 -27.21
N SER A 391 -32.82 -12.07 -27.01
CA SER A 391 -31.88 -11.59 -26.00
C SER A 391 -31.34 -10.21 -26.39
N LEU A 392 -30.86 -9.43 -25.42
CA LEU A 392 -30.22 -8.13 -25.71
C LEU A 392 -29.04 -8.28 -26.69
N ARG A 393 -28.26 -9.35 -26.58
CA ARG A 393 -27.14 -9.64 -27.49
C ARG A 393 -27.61 -9.89 -28.91
N ASP A 394 -28.66 -10.68 -29.08
CA ASP A 394 -29.16 -11.06 -30.41
C ASP A 394 -29.91 -9.88 -31.07
N ALA A 395 -30.63 -9.09 -30.27
CA ALA A 395 -31.22 -7.82 -30.69
C ALA A 395 -30.16 -6.83 -31.19
N HIS A 396 -29.05 -6.68 -30.46
CA HIS A 396 -27.93 -5.82 -30.87
C HIS A 396 -27.24 -6.32 -32.15
N ALA A 397 -27.03 -7.64 -32.28
CA ALA A 397 -26.47 -8.23 -33.49
C ALA A 397 -27.35 -7.99 -34.72
N GLU A 398 -28.67 -8.08 -34.58
CA GLU A 398 -29.60 -7.82 -35.68
C GLU A 398 -29.65 -6.33 -36.07
N LEU A 399 -29.53 -5.41 -35.11
CA LEU A 399 -29.42 -3.98 -35.41
C LEU A 399 -28.12 -3.64 -36.16
N ILE A 400 -27.01 -4.30 -35.79
CA ILE A 400 -25.74 -4.15 -36.53
C ILE A 400 -25.87 -4.68 -37.97
N GLN A 401 -26.56 -5.79 -38.20
CA GLN A 401 -26.77 -6.32 -39.55
C GLN A 401 -27.70 -5.44 -40.42
N ARG A 402 -28.53 -4.61 -39.79
CA ARG A 402 -29.37 -3.62 -40.46
C ARG A 402 -28.66 -2.29 -40.72
N SER A 403 -27.48 -2.08 -40.12
CA SER A 403 -26.60 -0.91 -40.33
C SER A 403 -25.82 -1.09 -41.63
#